data_AF-A0A8I1QB50-F1
#
_entry.id   AF-A0A8I1QB50-F1
#
_cell.length_a   1.000
_cell.length_b   1.000
_cell.length_c   1.000
_cell.angle_alpha   90.00
_cell.angle_beta   90.00
_cell.angle_gamma   90.00
#
_symmetry.space_group_name_H-M   'P 1'
#
loop_
_entity.id
_entity.type
_entity.pdbx_description
1 polymer ?
#
loop_
_entity_poly.entity_id
_entity_poly.type
_entity_poly.pdbx_seq_one_letter_code
_entity_poly.pdbx_strand_id
1 'polypeptide(L)'
;NKVKTEGVTYKLKAKTVIEQHFAFKNTLIKALQIQVDSLNAPGAKNWKAINIQWQEGVGGAQRLLPMHIVSEYCSSEPFYPVPKFNSQPKSSNQFFNNDTNKVEDWFSVDSKLGIEFAMDKTYWVAMRHALDEMEHGVSGGTRNLDAMKALYQARTLDFSNLKLQLEAQADLNIHHQVVPM
;
A
#
# COMPACT_ATOMS: atom_id res chain seq x y z
N ASN A 1 7.23 12.79 -19.79
CA ASN A 1 6.85 13.04 -18.37
C ASN A 1 7.90 12.42 -17.46
N LYS A 2 8.76 13.24 -16.85
CA LYS A 2 9.90 12.79 -16.02
C LYS A 2 9.48 12.09 -14.73
N VAL A 3 8.31 12.39 -14.18
CA VAL A 3 7.82 11.79 -12.93
C VAL A 3 7.72 10.26 -13.00
N LYS A 4 7.45 9.70 -14.19
CA LYS A 4 7.34 8.25 -14.39
C LYS A 4 8.69 7.53 -14.44
N THR A 5 9.73 8.19 -14.93
CA THR A 5 11.06 7.58 -15.17
C THR A 5 12.08 7.98 -14.12
N GLU A 6 11.99 9.21 -13.62
CA GLU A 6 12.92 9.82 -12.68
C GLU A 6 12.32 9.93 -11.28
N GLY A 7 11.00 9.74 -11.12
CA GLY A 7 10.30 9.93 -9.85
C GLY A 7 10.10 11.40 -9.49
N VAL A 8 9.76 11.65 -8.22
CA VAL A 8 9.68 12.99 -7.63
C VAL A 8 10.92 13.21 -6.77
N THR A 9 11.65 14.28 -7.06
CA THR A 9 12.81 14.68 -6.25
C THR A 9 12.42 15.80 -5.29
N TYR A 10 12.64 15.61 -4.00
CA TYR A 10 12.42 16.63 -2.97
C TYR A 10 13.53 16.62 -1.91
N LYS A 11 13.65 17.70 -1.15
CA LYS A 11 14.58 17.79 -0.02
C LYS A 11 13.81 17.61 1.29
N LEU A 12 14.11 16.55 2.02
CA LEU A 12 13.60 16.32 3.37
C LEU A 12 14.75 16.43 4.37
N LYS A 13 14.67 17.36 5.31
CA LYS A 13 15.75 17.64 6.30
C LYS A 13 17.13 17.79 5.62
N ALA A 14 17.18 18.59 4.55
CA ALA A 14 18.36 18.82 3.71
C ALA A 14 18.92 17.60 2.94
N LYS A 15 18.30 16.41 3.07
CA LYS A 15 18.65 15.24 2.24
C LYS A 15 17.78 15.21 0.99
N THR A 16 18.42 15.01 -0.16
CA THR A 16 17.72 14.78 -1.43
C THR A 16 17.12 13.37 -1.40
N VAL A 17 15.81 13.29 -1.56
CA VAL A 17 15.05 12.04 -1.71
C VAL A 17 14.52 11.99 -3.14
N ILE A 18 14.72 10.86 -3.80
CA ILE A 18 14.13 10.55 -5.09
C ILE A 18 13.10 9.45 -4.84
N GLU A 19 11.83 9.80 -4.93
CA GLU A 19 10.73 8.87 -4.74
C GLU A 19 10.22 8.41 -6.10
N GLN A 20 10.42 7.13 -6.40
CA GLN A 20 9.83 6.54 -7.59
C GLN A 20 8.33 6.43 -7.39
N HIS A 21 7.57 7.12 -8.24
CA HIS A 21 6.12 7.09 -8.19
C HIS A 21 5.63 5.65 -8.41
N PHE A 22 4.81 5.13 -7.48
CA PHE A 22 4.24 3.78 -7.57
C PHE A 22 5.23 2.61 -7.53
N ALA A 23 6.20 2.61 -6.61
CA ALA A 23 7.06 1.43 -6.33
C ALA A 23 6.30 0.21 -5.74
N PHE A 24 4.97 0.19 -5.77
CA PHE A 24 4.11 -0.74 -5.04
C PHE A 24 4.21 -2.18 -5.54
N LYS A 25 4.36 -2.36 -6.86
CA LYS A 25 4.50 -3.66 -7.51
C LYS A 25 5.70 -4.46 -6.99
N ASN A 26 6.85 -3.79 -6.85
CA ASN A 26 8.11 -4.43 -6.45
C ASN A 26 8.38 -4.36 -4.94
N THR A 27 7.49 -3.74 -4.17
CA THR A 27 7.58 -3.62 -2.71
C THR A 27 6.46 -4.42 -2.05
N LEU A 28 5.34 -3.79 -1.67
CA LEU A 28 4.28 -4.44 -0.90
C LEU A 28 3.62 -5.61 -1.64
N ILE A 29 3.31 -5.45 -2.94
CA ILE A 29 2.69 -6.53 -3.72
C ILE A 29 3.61 -7.75 -3.78
N LYS A 30 4.92 -7.54 -3.97
CA LYS A 30 5.92 -8.61 -3.95
C LYS A 30 6.00 -9.27 -2.58
N ALA A 31 6.03 -8.48 -1.50
CA ALA A 31 6.10 -9.00 -0.13
C ALA A 31 4.86 -9.84 0.23
N LEU A 32 3.66 -9.36 -0.13
CA LEU A 32 2.39 -10.07 0.05
C LEU A 32 2.34 -11.34 -0.82
N GLN A 33 2.86 -11.31 -2.04
CA GLN A 33 2.94 -12.49 -2.89
C GLN A 33 3.84 -13.57 -2.26
N ILE A 34 5.04 -13.20 -1.78
CA ILE A 34 5.95 -14.13 -1.08
C ILE A 34 5.26 -14.73 0.16
N GLN A 35 4.50 -13.92 0.91
CA GLN A 35 3.73 -14.39 2.06
C GLN A 35 2.70 -15.44 1.66
N VAL A 36 1.87 -15.13 0.65
CA VAL A 36 0.84 -16.05 0.13
C VAL A 36 1.46 -17.33 -0.42
N ASP A 37 2.57 -17.23 -1.17
CA ASP A 37 3.28 -18.38 -1.72
C ASP A 37 3.83 -19.27 -0.59
N SER A 38 4.38 -18.68 0.48
CA SER A 38 4.88 -19.42 1.64
C SER A 38 3.76 -20.14 2.40
N LEU A 39 2.58 -19.52 2.51
CA LEU A 39 1.38 -20.12 3.10
C LEU A 39 0.78 -21.22 2.22
N ASN A 40 0.94 -21.16 0.91
CA ASN A 40 0.43 -22.16 -0.04
C ASN A 40 1.43 -23.26 -0.43
N ALA A 41 2.71 -23.11 -0.07
CA ALA A 41 3.74 -24.10 -0.40
C ALA A 41 3.40 -25.52 0.12
N PRO A 42 3.58 -26.58 -0.66
CA PRO A 42 3.30 -27.94 -0.17
C PRO A 42 4.28 -28.35 0.93
N GLY A 43 3.86 -29.25 1.81
CA GLY A 43 4.69 -29.84 2.87
C GLY A 43 4.68 -29.08 4.20
N ALA A 44 5.59 -29.48 5.09
CA ALA A 44 5.70 -28.90 6.43
C ALA A 44 6.09 -27.42 6.37
N LYS A 45 5.37 -26.59 7.13
CA LYS A 45 5.56 -25.13 7.13
C LYS A 45 6.69 -24.72 8.07
N ASN A 46 7.60 -23.89 7.57
CA ASN A 46 8.53 -23.15 8.41
C ASN A 46 7.84 -21.89 8.95
N TRP A 47 7.05 -22.07 10.01
CA TRP A 47 6.27 -20.98 10.63
C TRP A 47 7.13 -19.81 11.11
N LYS A 48 8.35 -20.08 11.58
CA LYS A 48 9.29 -19.02 11.96
C LYS A 48 9.62 -18.13 10.77
N ALA A 49 9.96 -18.71 9.62
CA ALA A 49 10.24 -17.94 8.41
C ALA A 49 9.00 -17.20 7.87
N ILE A 50 7.82 -17.83 7.93
CA ILE A 50 6.55 -17.23 7.52
C ILE A 50 6.21 -16.01 8.40
N ASN A 51 6.43 -16.09 9.71
CA ASN A 51 6.18 -14.98 10.62
C ASN A 51 7.19 -13.85 10.41
N ILE A 52 8.47 -14.15 10.21
CA ILE A 52 9.48 -13.13 9.86
C ILE A 52 9.11 -12.44 8.53
N GLN A 53 8.68 -13.20 7.52
CA GLN A 53 8.23 -12.64 6.25
C GLN A 53 7.02 -11.72 6.43
N TRP A 54 6.08 -12.07 7.31
CA TRP A 54 4.95 -11.22 7.63
C TRP A 54 5.40 -9.92 8.31
N GLN A 55 6.14 -10.03 9.42
CA GLN A 55 6.56 -8.91 10.24
C GLN A 55 7.51 -7.98 9.47
N GLU A 56 8.64 -8.50 8.99
CA GLU A 56 9.70 -7.70 8.39
C GLU A 56 9.50 -7.49 6.90
N GLY A 57 9.00 -8.50 6.18
CA GLY A 57 8.75 -8.41 4.74
C GLY A 57 7.52 -7.57 4.42
N VAL A 58 6.33 -8.02 4.84
CA VAL A 58 5.07 -7.30 4.59
C VAL A 58 5.01 -6.02 5.41
N GLY A 59 5.20 -6.11 6.74
CA GLY A 59 5.17 -4.94 7.62
C GLY A 59 6.25 -3.92 7.28
N GLY A 60 7.46 -4.37 6.91
CA GLY A 60 8.54 -3.46 6.50
C GLY A 60 8.21 -2.71 5.21
N ALA A 61 7.56 -3.36 4.25
CA ALA A 61 7.03 -2.69 3.06
C ALA A 61 5.88 -1.73 3.41
N GLN A 62 4.99 -2.10 4.33
CA GLN A 62 3.88 -1.27 4.80
C GLN A 62 4.36 0.02 5.50
N ARG A 63 5.42 -0.08 6.31
CA ARG A 63 6.02 1.08 6.98
C ARG A 63 6.47 2.18 6.01
N LEU A 64 6.82 1.81 4.78
CA LEU A 64 7.34 2.73 3.75
C LEU A 64 6.25 3.23 2.79
N LEU A 65 4.97 2.97 3.07
CA LEU A 65 3.90 3.33 2.16
C LEU A 65 3.67 4.83 2.11
N PRO A 66 3.33 5.35 0.91
CA PRO A 66 2.88 6.72 0.80
C PRO A 66 1.50 6.87 1.45
N MET A 67 1.23 8.10 1.92
CA MET A 67 0.07 8.44 2.74
C MET A 67 -1.27 7.98 2.12
N HIS A 68 -1.45 8.11 0.81
CA HIS A 68 -2.69 7.72 0.14
C HIS A 68 -3.01 6.22 0.25
N ILE A 69 -1.99 5.34 0.34
CA ILE A 69 -2.19 3.90 0.54
C ILE A 69 -2.43 3.59 2.01
N VAL A 70 -1.72 4.28 2.90
CA VAL A 70 -1.96 4.19 4.35
C VAL A 70 -3.39 4.57 4.68
N SER A 71 -3.95 5.57 3.99
CA SER A 71 -5.36 5.94 4.15
C SER A 71 -6.32 4.79 3.79
N GLU A 72 -6.01 3.99 2.76
CA GLU A 72 -6.78 2.78 2.42
C GLU A 72 -6.69 1.73 3.54
N TYR A 73 -5.49 1.52 4.10
CA TYR A 73 -5.30 0.61 5.25
C TYR A 73 -5.97 1.10 6.54
N CYS A 74 -6.04 2.41 6.77
CA CYS A 74 -6.63 3.00 7.98
C CYS A 74 -8.09 3.45 7.79
N SER A 75 -8.73 3.08 6.68
CA SER A 75 -10.15 3.39 6.41
C SER A 75 -11.12 2.43 7.12
N SER A 76 -12.41 2.76 7.12
CA SER A 76 -13.46 1.80 7.49
C SER A 76 -13.79 0.80 6.37
N GLU A 77 -13.37 1.08 5.14
CA GLU A 77 -13.71 0.25 3.97
C GLU A 77 -12.93 -1.08 4.01
N PRO A 78 -13.59 -2.24 3.88
CA PRO A 78 -12.92 -3.54 3.86
C PRO A 78 -12.13 -3.74 2.56
N PHE A 79 -11.14 -4.64 2.59
CA PHE A 79 -10.48 -5.14 1.36
C PHE A 79 -11.18 -6.34 0.72
N TYR A 80 -12.27 -6.81 1.31
CA TYR A 80 -13.12 -7.85 0.75
C TYR A 80 -14.61 -7.49 0.88
N PRO A 81 -15.39 -7.47 -0.21
CA PRO A 81 -14.95 -7.66 -1.61
C PRO A 81 -13.93 -6.58 -2.03
N VAL A 82 -13.14 -6.85 -3.07
CA VAL A 82 -12.07 -5.95 -3.53
C VAL A 82 -12.66 -4.57 -3.88
N PRO A 83 -12.22 -3.48 -3.22
CA PRO A 83 -12.74 -2.14 -3.49
C PRO A 83 -12.41 -1.66 -4.91
N LYS A 84 -13.22 -0.72 -5.40
CA LYS A 84 -12.98 -0.08 -6.70
C LYS A 84 -11.91 1.02 -6.65
N PHE A 85 -11.56 1.51 -5.46
CA PHE A 85 -10.57 2.57 -5.22
C PHE A 85 -10.80 3.87 -6.01
N ASN A 86 -12.06 4.17 -6.33
CA ASN A 86 -12.48 5.32 -7.15
C ASN A 86 -12.77 6.59 -6.34
N SER A 87 -12.69 6.53 -5.01
CA SER A 87 -12.84 7.67 -4.11
C SER A 87 -11.74 7.64 -3.06
N GLN A 88 -11.42 8.83 -2.52
CA GLN A 88 -10.50 8.92 -1.40
C GLN A 88 -11.19 8.36 -0.15
N PRO A 89 -10.59 7.38 0.55
CA PRO A 89 -11.18 6.85 1.77
C PRO A 89 -11.14 7.88 2.90
N LYS A 90 -12.14 7.83 3.78
CA LYS A 90 -12.04 8.51 5.09
C LYS A 90 -11.07 7.74 5.96
N SER A 91 -10.04 8.42 6.47
CA SER A 91 -8.99 7.78 7.24
C SER A 91 -8.52 8.66 8.39
N SER A 92 -8.32 8.06 9.56
CA SER A 92 -7.65 8.68 10.71
C SER A 92 -6.14 8.49 10.70
N ASN A 93 -5.59 7.70 9.75
CA ASN A 93 -4.19 7.24 9.74
C ASN A 93 -3.78 6.48 11.02
N GLN A 94 -4.78 5.93 11.71
CA GLN A 94 -4.63 5.12 12.90
C GLN A 94 -5.17 3.72 12.62
N PHE A 95 -4.67 2.76 13.38
CA PHE A 95 -5.11 1.38 13.32
C PHE A 95 -5.23 0.80 14.73
N PHE A 96 -6.02 -0.26 14.86
CA PHE A 96 -6.10 -0.99 16.12
C PHE A 96 -5.02 -2.07 16.17
N ASN A 97 -4.22 -2.07 17.22
CA ASN A 97 -3.21 -3.08 17.47
C ASN A 97 -3.75 -4.14 18.43
N ASN A 98 -3.90 -5.36 17.94
CA ASN A 98 -4.49 -6.45 18.73
C ASN A 98 -3.58 -6.85 19.91
N ASP A 99 -2.27 -6.75 19.74
CA ASP A 99 -1.30 -7.13 20.78
C ASP A 99 -1.32 -6.16 21.96
N THR A 100 -1.48 -4.86 21.69
CA THR A 100 -1.47 -3.81 22.71
C THR A 100 -2.87 -3.39 23.17
N ASN A 101 -3.91 -3.84 22.46
CA ASN A 101 -5.32 -3.47 22.64
C ASN A 101 -5.55 -1.95 22.60
N LYS A 102 -4.87 -1.27 21.66
CA LYS A 102 -4.89 0.20 21.54
C LYS A 102 -5.04 0.64 20.09
N VAL A 103 -5.57 1.85 19.94
CA VAL A 103 -5.49 2.60 18.67
C VAL A 103 -4.13 3.27 18.63
N GLU A 104 -3.36 2.97 17.58
CA GLU A 104 -2.00 3.46 17.37
C GLU A 104 -1.91 4.23 16.05
N ASP A 105 -1.05 5.25 16.02
CA ASP A 105 -0.77 6.00 14.79
C ASP A 105 0.12 5.18 13.85
N TRP A 106 -0.21 5.15 12.55
CA TRP A 106 0.63 4.52 11.53
C TRP A 106 2.06 5.03 11.55
N PHE A 107 2.20 6.36 11.65
CA PHE A 107 3.48 7.06 11.68
C PHE A 107 3.80 7.56 13.10
N SER A 108 4.06 6.63 14.00
CA SER A 108 4.64 6.94 15.32
C SER A 108 6.15 6.66 15.33
N VAL A 109 6.91 7.46 16.09
CA VAL A 109 8.35 7.21 16.34
C VAL A 109 8.59 5.88 17.05
N ASP A 110 7.60 5.42 17.82
CA ASP A 110 7.65 4.18 18.59
C ASP A 110 6.95 3.01 17.87
N SER A 111 6.45 3.23 16.64
CA SER A 111 5.71 2.21 15.88
C SER A 111 6.56 0.96 15.66
N LYS A 112 5.98 -0.20 15.97
CA LYS A 112 6.60 -1.52 15.72
C LYS A 112 6.14 -2.15 14.41
N LEU A 113 5.43 -1.39 13.56
CA LEU A 113 5.08 -1.80 12.21
C LEU A 113 6.36 -2.12 11.42
N GLY A 114 6.43 -3.31 10.85
CA GLY A 114 7.61 -3.76 10.13
C GLY A 114 8.75 -4.28 10.99
N ILE A 115 8.50 -4.48 12.28
CA ILE A 115 9.44 -5.07 13.24
C ILE A 115 8.75 -6.22 13.98
N GLU A 116 7.59 -5.93 14.59
CA GLU A 116 6.87 -6.92 15.39
C GLU A 116 5.55 -7.36 14.75
N PHE A 117 5.00 -6.56 13.85
CA PHE A 117 3.72 -6.85 13.21
C PHE A 117 3.64 -6.27 11.80
N ALA A 118 2.65 -6.76 11.07
CA ALA A 118 2.15 -6.15 9.85
C ALA A 118 0.65 -5.95 9.96
N MET A 119 0.13 -5.09 9.08
CA MET A 119 -1.27 -4.74 9.02
C MET A 119 -2.04 -5.76 8.19
N ASP A 120 -3.05 -6.35 8.82
CA ASP A 120 -4.04 -7.13 8.12
C ASP A 120 -5.38 -6.38 8.07
N LYS A 121 -5.67 -5.84 6.89
CA LYS A 121 -6.94 -5.16 6.65
C LYS A 121 -8.14 -6.10 6.64
N THR A 122 -7.94 -7.40 6.48
CA THR A 122 -9.01 -8.41 6.55
C THR A 122 -9.70 -8.40 7.91
N TYR A 123 -8.92 -8.18 8.96
CA TYR A 123 -9.41 -8.12 10.34
C TYR A 123 -9.38 -6.69 10.90
N TRP A 124 -9.01 -5.70 10.09
CA TRP A 124 -8.80 -4.30 10.49
C TRP A 124 -7.81 -4.10 11.66
N VAL A 125 -6.79 -4.96 11.77
CA VAL A 125 -5.85 -4.93 12.90
C VAL A 125 -4.39 -5.09 12.47
N ALA A 126 -3.49 -4.66 13.34
CA ALA A 126 -2.11 -5.14 13.34
C ALA A 126 -2.04 -6.55 13.93
N MET A 127 -1.33 -7.44 13.25
CA MET A 127 -1.13 -8.82 13.69
C MET A 127 0.36 -9.17 13.71
N ARG A 128 0.81 -9.77 14.83
CA ARG A 128 2.16 -10.30 14.97
C ARG A 128 2.44 -11.49 14.04
N HIS A 129 1.43 -12.32 13.85
CA HIS A 129 1.53 -13.57 13.09
C HIS A 129 0.66 -13.51 11.83
N ALA A 130 1.08 -14.22 10.78
CA ALA A 130 0.37 -14.25 9.50
C ALA A 130 -0.99 -14.98 9.57
N LEU A 131 -1.14 -15.83 10.59
CA LEU A 131 -2.35 -16.54 10.97
C LEU A 131 -2.38 -16.46 12.49
N ASP A 132 -3.27 -15.65 13.05
CA ASP A 132 -3.68 -15.88 14.43
C ASP A 132 -4.50 -17.18 14.44
N GLU A 133 -4.42 -17.99 15.49
CA GLU A 133 -4.90 -19.38 15.57
C GLU A 133 -6.42 -19.59 15.34
N MET A 134 -7.16 -18.55 14.93
CA MET A 134 -8.58 -18.58 14.63
C MET A 134 -8.87 -19.03 13.18
N GLU A 135 -8.79 -20.33 12.97
CA GLU A 135 -9.73 -21.22 12.22
C GLU A 135 -10.49 -20.73 10.95
N HIS A 136 -10.07 -19.69 10.22
CA HIS A 136 -10.85 -19.16 9.08
C HIS A 136 -10.05 -18.98 7.79
N GLY A 137 -9.67 -20.11 7.18
CA GLY A 137 -9.85 -20.45 5.74
C GLY A 137 -9.33 -19.57 4.59
N VAL A 138 -9.02 -18.29 4.78
CA VAL A 138 -8.43 -17.41 3.76
C VAL A 138 -7.44 -16.50 4.44
N SER A 139 -6.15 -16.70 4.16
CA SER A 139 -5.09 -15.92 4.79
C SER A 139 -5.28 -14.42 4.55
N GLY A 140 -5.06 -13.61 5.58
CA GLY A 140 -4.98 -12.16 5.49
C GLY A 140 -4.14 -11.69 4.30
N GLY A 141 -3.02 -12.37 4.06
CA GLY A 141 -2.13 -12.12 2.93
C GLY A 141 -2.83 -12.12 1.56
N THR A 142 -3.78 -13.04 1.32
CA THR A 142 -4.46 -13.16 0.01
C THR A 142 -5.36 -11.97 -0.29
N ARG A 143 -6.23 -11.57 0.66
CA ARG A 143 -7.15 -10.45 0.46
C ARG A 143 -6.42 -9.12 0.36
N ASN A 144 -5.38 -8.93 1.19
CA ASN A 144 -4.50 -7.78 1.07
C ASN A 144 -3.81 -7.77 -0.31
N LEU A 145 -3.30 -8.90 -0.78
CA LEU A 145 -2.63 -8.98 -2.09
C LEU A 145 -3.56 -8.56 -3.23
N ASP A 146 -4.78 -9.08 -3.26
CA ASP A 146 -5.75 -8.77 -4.32
C ASP A 146 -6.18 -7.31 -4.29
N ALA A 147 -6.47 -6.78 -3.10
CA ALA A 147 -6.81 -5.36 -2.92
C ALA A 147 -5.65 -4.45 -3.35
N MET A 148 -4.40 -4.78 -2.99
CA MET A 148 -3.24 -3.97 -3.36
C MET A 148 -2.91 -4.07 -4.85
N LYS A 149 -3.14 -5.21 -5.49
CA LYS A 149 -3.09 -5.35 -6.96
C LYS A 149 -4.12 -4.47 -7.66
N ALA A 150 -5.37 -4.47 -7.18
CA ALA A 150 -6.44 -3.64 -7.74
C ALA A 150 -6.19 -2.15 -7.51
N LEU A 151 -5.74 -1.73 -6.32
CA LEU A 151 -5.36 -0.36 -6.02
C LEU A 151 -4.21 0.12 -6.92
N TYR A 152 -3.19 -0.73 -7.14
CA TYR A 152 -2.10 -0.43 -8.07
C TYR A 152 -2.61 -0.19 -9.49
N GLN A 153 -3.53 -1.03 -9.98
CA GLN A 153 -4.13 -0.87 -11.29
C GLN A 153 -4.94 0.42 -11.39
N ALA A 154 -5.82 0.69 -10.42
CA ALA A 154 -6.65 1.88 -10.36
C ALA A 154 -5.79 3.15 -10.42
N ARG A 155 -4.76 3.25 -9.58
CA ARG A 155 -3.91 4.44 -9.55
C ARG A 155 -3.00 4.58 -10.78
N THR A 156 -2.58 3.46 -11.38
CA THR A 156 -1.86 3.49 -12.66
C THR A 156 -2.74 4.06 -13.77
N LEU A 157 -4.03 3.71 -13.77
CA LEU A 157 -5.01 4.25 -14.70
C LEU A 157 -5.29 5.73 -14.43
N ASP A 158 -5.50 6.12 -13.17
CA ASP A 158 -5.69 7.52 -12.75
C ASP A 158 -4.54 8.40 -13.24
N PHE A 159 -3.29 7.95 -13.04
CA PHE A 159 -2.11 8.68 -13.48
C PHE A 159 -2.03 8.79 -15.01
N SER A 160 -2.43 7.74 -15.73
CA SER A 160 -2.46 7.74 -17.20
C SER A 160 -3.54 8.69 -17.74
N ASN A 161 -4.72 8.70 -17.12
CA ASN A 161 -5.81 9.60 -17.48
C ASN A 161 -5.47 11.06 -17.20
N LEU A 162 -4.87 11.34 -16.03
CA LEU A 162 -4.40 12.68 -15.69
C LEU A 162 -3.38 13.18 -16.70
N LYS A 163 -2.46 12.31 -17.14
CA LYS A 163 -1.49 12.66 -18.20
C LYS A 163 -2.20 13.09 -19.49
N LEU A 164 -3.16 12.29 -19.98
CA LEU A 164 -3.90 12.60 -21.21
C LEU A 164 -4.68 13.92 -21.10
N GLN A 165 -5.30 14.18 -19.93
CA GLN A 165 -6.01 15.43 -19.67
C GLN A 165 -5.07 16.64 -19.72
N LEU A 166 -3.89 16.54 -19.10
CA LEU A 166 -2.91 17.62 -19.10
C LEU A 166 -2.32 17.87 -20.49
N GLU A 167 -2.08 16.82 -21.28
CA GLU A 167 -1.63 16.94 -22.68
C GLU A 167 -2.71 17.65 -23.53
N ALA A 168 -3.97 17.22 -23.45
CA ALA A 168 -5.07 17.87 -24.17
C ALA A 168 -5.26 19.35 -23.77
N GLN A 169 -5.09 19.67 -22.48
CA GLN A 169 -5.18 21.05 -22.00
C GLN A 169 -4.01 21.92 -22.50
N ALA A 170 -2.81 21.36 -22.57
CA ALA A 170 -1.65 22.06 -23.14
C ALA A 170 -1.87 22.40 -24.61
N ASP A 171 -2.38 21.45 -25.41
CA ASP A 171 -2.67 21.66 -26.82
C ASP A 171 -3.76 22.74 -27.03
N LEU A 172 -4.82 22.72 -26.23
CA LEU A 172 -5.87 23.75 -26.26
C LEU A 172 -5.33 25.15 -25.90
N ASN A 173 -4.42 25.25 -24.93
CA ASN A 173 -3.79 26.52 -24.55
C ASN A 173 -2.88 27.06 -25.66
N ILE A 174 -2.15 26.20 -26.37
CA ILE A 174 -1.35 26.59 -27.54
C ILE A 174 -2.28 27.12 -28.63
N HIS A 175 -3.39 26.44 -28.92
CA HIS A 175 -4.35 26.91 -29.92
C HIS A 175 -4.97 28.28 -29.58
N HIS A 176 -5.28 28.56 -28.30
CA HIS A 176 -5.78 29.87 -27.88
C HIS A 176 -4.73 30.99 -27.96
N GLN A 177 -3.44 30.69 -27.88
CA GLN A 177 -2.36 31.69 -27.98
C GLN A 177 -1.96 32.01 -29.43
N VAL A 178 -2.24 31.12 -30.38
CA VAL A 178 -1.82 31.26 -31.78
C VAL A 178 -2.90 31.90 -32.68
N VAL A 179 -4.13 32.02 -32.20
CA VAL A 179 -5.19 32.80 -32.87
C VAL A 179 -5.20 34.21 -32.28
N PRO A 180 -4.72 35.25 -33.00
CA PRO A 180 -4.94 36.62 -32.56
C PRO A 180 -6.43 36.94 -32.73
N MET A 181 -7.00 37.68 -31.76
CA MET A 181 -8.27 38.39 -31.97
C MET A 181 -8.16 39.37 -33.15
#